data_AF-A0A8B9G818-F1
#
_entry.id   AF-A0A8B9G818-F1
#
_cell.length_a   1.000
_cell.length_b   1.000
_cell.length_c   1.000
_cell.angle_alpha   90.00
_cell.angle_beta   90.00
_cell.angle_gamma   90.00
#
_symmetry.space_group_name_H-M   'P 1'
#
loop_
_entity.id
_entity.type
_entity.pdbx_description
1 polymer ?
#
loop_
_entity_poly.entity_id
_entity_poly.type
_entity_poly.pdbx_seq_one_letter_code
_entity_poly.pdbx_strand_id
1 'polypeptide(L)'
;MSSDQAWNVVKKIIREIGQECTIQGQTVSEILVAFMVKAVALDPRNDFKVDQILTKEDVQNIIQLCVTRLLDTTNPSLSTIKMQVYFDMNYANRGNFKYVSIEEVDAELKIQYLSL
;
A
#
# COMPACT_ATOMS: atom_id res chain seq x y z
N MET A 1 -11.30 -16.10 -5.97
CA MET A 1 -10.14 -15.70 -6.80
C MET A 1 -8.92 -16.46 -6.32
N SER A 2 -8.00 -16.89 -7.20
CA SER A 2 -6.72 -17.44 -6.74
C SER A 2 -5.86 -16.32 -6.12
N SER A 3 -5.08 -16.63 -5.08
CA SER A 3 -4.14 -15.68 -4.45
C SER A 3 -3.23 -14.99 -5.48
N ASP A 4 -2.80 -15.73 -6.50
CA ASP A 4 -1.92 -15.23 -7.55
C ASP A 4 -2.56 -14.13 -8.40
N GLN A 5 -3.89 -14.19 -8.59
CA GLN A 5 -4.61 -13.19 -9.38
C GLN A 5 -4.77 -11.88 -8.59
N ALA A 6 -5.10 -11.96 -7.30
CA ALA A 6 -5.16 -10.79 -6.42
C ALA A 6 -3.78 -10.11 -6.32
N TRP A 7 -2.72 -10.91 -6.20
CA TRP A 7 -1.34 -10.44 -6.18
C TRP A 7 -0.93 -9.65 -7.42
N ASN A 8 -1.27 -10.16 -8.61
CA ASN A 8 -0.96 -9.48 -9.87
C ASN A 8 -1.68 -8.13 -9.99
N VAL A 9 -2.90 -8.01 -9.45
CA VAL A 9 -3.63 -6.74 -9.39
C VAL A 9 -2.91 -5.75 -8.48
N VAL A 10 -2.50 -6.16 -7.27
CA VAL A 10 -1.77 -5.29 -6.33
C VAL A 10 -0.44 -4.80 -6.94
N LYS A 11 0.33 -5.69 -7.57
CA LYS A 11 1.57 -5.31 -8.28
C LYS A 11 1.34 -4.27 -9.36
N LYS A 12 0.26 -4.42 -10.14
CA LYS A 12 -0.10 -3.45 -11.17
C LYS A 12 -0.44 -2.09 -10.56
N ILE A 13 -1.22 -2.07 -9.47
CA ILE A 13 -1.58 -0.85 -8.74
C ILE A 13 -0.33 -0.12 -8.23
N ILE A 14 0.58 -0.84 -7.56
CA ILE A 14 1.83 -0.26 -7.04
C ILE A 14 2.65 0.38 -8.16
N ARG A 15 2.80 -0.33 -9.28
CA ARG A 15 3.54 0.17 -10.44
C ARG A 15 2.89 1.41 -11.04
N GLU A 16 1.57 1.40 -11.19
CA GLU A 16 0.81 2.52 -11.77
C GLU A 16 0.93 3.78 -10.88
N ILE A 17 0.78 3.64 -9.57
CA ILE A 17 0.96 4.75 -8.62
C ILE A 17 2.39 5.32 -8.70
N GLY A 18 3.42 4.47 -8.70
CA GLY A 18 4.81 4.90 -8.80
C GLY A 18 5.10 5.66 -10.10
N GLN A 19 4.53 5.19 -11.21
CA GLN A 19 4.63 5.85 -12.52
C GLN A 19 3.96 7.23 -12.50
N GLU A 20 2.72 7.33 -12.00
CA GLU A 20 1.99 8.60 -11.91
C GLU A 20 2.70 9.61 -11.01
N CYS A 21 3.26 9.19 -9.87
CA CYS A 21 4.06 10.07 -9.03
C CYS A 21 5.32 10.58 -9.76
N THR A 22 5.99 9.70 -10.52
CA THR A 22 7.19 10.05 -11.30
C THR A 22 6.86 11.06 -12.40
N ILE A 23 5.75 10.87 -13.12
CA ILE A 23 5.25 11.80 -14.14
C ILE A 23 5.01 13.19 -13.53
N GLN A 24 4.55 13.23 -12.28
CA GLN A 24 4.32 14.47 -11.52
C GLN A 24 5.58 14.98 -10.77
N GLY A 25 6.76 14.43 -11.06
CA GLY A 25 8.04 14.92 -10.58
C GLY A 25 8.46 14.41 -9.19
N GLN A 26 7.78 13.42 -8.64
CA GLN A 26 8.12 12.80 -7.35
C GLN A 26 8.51 11.33 -7.53
N THR A 27 9.77 11.02 -7.27
CA THR A 27 10.22 9.62 -7.22
C THR A 27 9.89 9.01 -5.87
N VAL A 28 9.10 7.93 -5.88
CA VAL A 28 8.70 7.19 -4.68
C VAL A 28 9.16 5.73 -4.78
N SER A 29 9.57 5.13 -3.66
CA SER A 29 9.95 3.71 -3.65
C SER A 29 8.72 2.80 -3.68
N GLU A 30 8.83 1.63 -4.31
CA GLU A 30 7.74 0.66 -4.36
C GLU A 30 7.24 0.26 -2.96
N ILE A 31 8.14 0.21 -1.97
CA ILE A 31 7.79 -0.13 -0.59
C ILE A 31 6.97 1.00 0.04
N LEU A 32 7.34 2.26 -0.16
CA LEU A 32 6.53 3.39 0.31
C LEU A 32 5.13 3.38 -0.34
N VAL A 33 5.06 3.06 -1.64
CA VAL A 33 3.78 2.92 -2.35
C VAL A 33 2.94 1.79 -1.77
N ALA A 34 3.51 0.62 -1.52
CA ALA A 34 2.80 -0.50 -0.93
C ALA A 34 2.22 -0.17 0.46
N PHE A 35 3.00 0.53 1.30
CA PHE A 35 2.52 1.02 2.59
C PHE A 35 1.39 2.04 2.44
N MET A 36 1.48 2.94 1.45
CA MET A 36 0.41 3.89 1.17
C MET A 36 -0.87 3.19 0.71
N VAL A 37 -0.78 2.19 -0.18
CA VAL A 37 -1.93 1.39 -0.63
C VAL A 37 -2.60 0.71 0.56
N LYS A 38 -1.81 0.10 1.46
CA LYS A 38 -2.33 -0.49 2.70
C LYS A 38 -3.02 0.54 3.59
N ALA A 39 -2.39 1.69 3.81
CA ALA A 39 -2.96 2.76 4.63
C ALA A 39 -4.27 3.32 4.03
N VAL A 40 -4.35 3.44 2.70
CA VAL A 40 -5.56 3.89 2.00
C VAL A 40 -6.67 2.84 2.05
N ALA A 41 -6.34 1.56 1.87
CA ALA A 41 -7.31 0.47 1.90
C ALA A 41 -7.89 0.21 3.30
N LEU A 42 -7.09 0.45 4.36
CA LEU A 42 -7.51 0.25 5.75
C LEU A 42 -8.13 1.49 6.40
N ASP A 43 -8.06 2.66 5.76
CA ASP A 43 -8.63 3.90 6.29
C ASP A 43 -10.15 3.86 6.14
N PRO A 44 -10.92 3.82 7.25
CA PRO A 44 -12.38 3.67 7.20
C PRO A 44 -13.08 4.86 6.54
N ARG A 45 -12.38 5.98 6.34
CA ARG A 45 -12.91 7.16 5.64
C ARG A 45 -12.95 7.01 4.12
N ASN A 46 -12.22 6.03 3.57
CA ASN A 46 -12.16 5.80 2.13
C ASN A 46 -13.20 4.77 1.65
N ASP A 47 -14.00 4.21 2.56
CA ASP A 47 -15.17 3.35 2.28
C ASP A 47 -14.86 2.05 1.48
N PHE A 48 -13.59 1.63 1.47
CA PHE A 48 -13.21 0.35 0.90
C PHE A 48 -13.60 -0.79 1.85
N LYS A 49 -14.43 -1.72 1.36
CA LYS A 49 -14.80 -2.90 2.12
C LYS A 49 -13.72 -3.96 1.99
N VAL A 50 -13.07 -4.26 3.11
CA VAL A 50 -11.90 -5.12 3.16
C VAL A 50 -12.23 -6.58 2.75
N ASP A 51 -13.50 -7.02 2.87
CA ASP A 51 -13.99 -8.36 2.48
C ASP A 51 -14.54 -8.44 1.04
N GLN A 52 -14.60 -7.32 0.34
CA GLN A 52 -15.23 -7.27 -0.97
C GLN A 52 -14.19 -7.35 -2.08
N ILE A 53 -14.56 -8.02 -3.17
CA ILE A 53 -13.77 -7.97 -4.40
C ILE A 53 -13.74 -6.53 -4.90
N LEU A 54 -12.53 -5.96 -5.02
CA LEU A 54 -12.32 -4.64 -5.58
C LEU A 54 -12.85 -4.57 -7.01
N THR A 55 -13.72 -3.61 -7.26
CA THR A 55 -14.18 -3.27 -8.60
C THR A 55 -13.10 -2.48 -9.34
N LYS A 56 -13.28 -2.32 -10.66
CA LYS A 56 -12.38 -1.46 -11.46
C LYS A 56 -12.40 -0.01 -10.96
N GLU A 57 -13.55 0.46 -10.47
CA GLU A 57 -13.71 1.80 -9.91
C GLU A 57 -12.93 1.92 -8.59
N ASP A 58 -13.03 0.94 -7.71
CA ASP A 58 -12.26 0.90 -6.45
C ASP A 58 -10.76 0.97 -6.72
N VAL A 59 -10.28 0.22 -7.72
CA VAL A 59 -8.87 0.23 -8.12
C VAL A 59 -8.43 1.63 -8.56
N GLN A 60 -9.24 2.32 -9.37
CA GLN A 60 -8.91 3.68 -9.81
C GLN A 60 -8.95 4.68 -8.65
N ASN A 61 -9.92 4.55 -7.75
CA ASN A 61 -10.03 5.37 -6.55
C ASN A 61 -8.82 5.18 -5.62
N ILE A 62 -8.37 3.94 -5.42
CA ILE A 62 -7.15 3.63 -4.65
C ILE A 62 -5.94 4.31 -5.28
N ILE A 63 -5.76 4.19 -6.60
CA ILE A 63 -4.64 4.81 -7.30
C ILE A 63 -4.66 6.33 -7.10
N GLN A 64 -5.80 6.97 -7.33
CA GLN A 64 -5.95 8.42 -7.20
C GLN A 64 -5.67 8.90 -5.77
N LEU A 65 -6.22 8.23 -4.77
CA LEU A 65 -6.00 8.57 -3.35
C LEU A 65 -4.53 8.41 -2.96
N CYS A 66 -3.89 7.31 -3.40
CA CYS A 66 -2.48 7.07 -3.12
C CYS A 66 -1.59 8.14 -3.77
N VAL A 67 -1.78 8.43 -5.06
CA VAL A 67 -1.02 9.46 -5.78
C VAL A 67 -1.20 10.81 -5.10
N THR A 68 -2.45 11.20 -4.79
CA THR A 68 -2.74 12.46 -4.10
C THR A 68 -1.99 12.56 -2.77
N ARG A 69 -2.06 11.51 -1.92
CA ARG A 69 -1.39 11.49 -0.61
C ARG A 69 0.14 11.43 -0.71
N LEU A 70 0.70 10.83 -1.77
CA LEU A 70 2.14 10.75 -1.99
C LEU A 70 2.73 12.05 -2.52
N LEU A 71 1.95 12.82 -3.29
CA LEU A 71 2.36 14.12 -3.85
C LEU A 71 2.16 15.28 -2.88
N ASP A 72 1.30 15.14 -1.88
CA ASP A 72 1.15 16.11 -0.79
C ASP A 72 2.35 16.04 0.18
N THR A 73 3.49 16.56 -0.28
CA THR A 73 4.75 16.61 0.47
C THR A 73 4.69 17.56 1.67
N THR A 74 3.63 18.36 1.78
CA THR A 74 3.40 19.25 2.93
C THR A 74 2.64 18.57 4.06
N ASN A 75 2.02 17.41 3.80
CA ASN A 75 1.26 16.69 4.80
C ASN A 75 2.17 15.98 5.81
N PRO A 76 2.04 16.24 7.12
CA PRO A 76 2.84 15.57 8.13
C PRO A 76 2.61 14.06 8.16
N SER A 77 1.43 13.57 7.74
CA SER A 77 1.11 12.15 7.68
C SER A 77 2.04 11.38 6.74
N LEU A 78 2.46 12.01 5.63
CA LEU A 78 3.39 11.39 4.69
C LEU A 78 4.77 11.21 5.34
N SER A 79 5.22 12.18 6.14
CA SER A 79 6.46 12.08 6.91
C SER A 79 6.39 10.97 7.95
N THR A 80 5.25 10.80 8.64
CA THR A 80 5.04 9.69 9.58
C THR A 80 5.11 8.33 8.89
N ILE A 81 4.48 8.18 7.72
CA ILE A 81 4.54 6.92 6.95
C ILE A 81 5.98 6.63 6.50
N LYS A 82 6.71 7.63 6.01
CA LYS A 82 8.14 7.48 5.64
C LYS A 82 9.00 7.05 6.83
N MET A 83 8.75 7.61 8.02
CA MET A 83 9.42 7.21 9.25
C MET A 83 9.10 5.76 9.64
N GLN A 84 7.83 5.34 9.53
CA GLN A 84 7.43 3.96 9.80
C GLN A 84 8.12 2.99 8.83
N VAL A 85 8.08 3.29 7.52
CA VAL A 85 8.77 2.50 6.49
C VAL A 85 10.27 2.40 6.77
N TYR A 86 10.91 3.51 7.15
CA TYR A 86 12.33 3.51 7.51
C TYR A 86 12.61 2.65 8.74
N PHE A 87 11.77 2.74 9.78
CA PHE A 87 11.90 1.93 10.98
C PHE A 87 11.76 0.43 10.67
N ASP A 88 10.73 0.08 9.90
CA ASP A 88 10.45 -1.31 9.53
C ASP A 88 11.60 -1.90 8.71
N MET A 89 12.15 -1.13 7.76
CA MET A 89 13.29 -1.52 6.94
C MET A 89 14.60 -1.72 7.72
N ASN A 90 14.87 -0.90 8.74
CA ASN A 90 16.21 -0.80 9.31
C ASN A 90 16.33 -1.39 10.73
N TYR A 91 15.21 -1.47 11.45
CA TYR A 91 15.23 -1.76 12.89
C TYR A 91 14.27 -2.86 13.31
N ALA A 92 13.06 -2.91 12.75
CA ALA A 92 12.05 -3.88 13.18
C ALA A 92 12.43 -5.34 12.86
N ASN A 93 13.20 -5.58 11.79
CA ASN A 93 13.32 -6.92 11.20
C ASN A 93 14.75 -7.44 10.94
N ARG A 94 15.69 -7.29 11.89
CA ARG A 94 17.02 -7.96 11.79
C ARG A 94 16.97 -9.51 11.75
N GLY A 95 15.80 -10.14 11.91
CA GLY A 95 15.63 -11.59 11.92
C GLY A 95 15.02 -12.23 10.66
N ASN A 96 14.27 -11.51 9.81
CA ASN A 96 13.43 -12.13 8.78
C ASN A 96 13.28 -11.31 7.48
N PHE A 97 14.30 -10.56 7.04
CA PHE A 97 14.29 -10.01 5.67
C PHE A 97 14.59 -11.10 4.63
N LYS A 98 13.63 -11.98 4.37
CA LYS A 98 13.39 -12.36 2.99
C LYS A 98 12.54 -11.22 2.43
N TYR A 99 12.99 -10.62 1.34
CA TYR A 99 12.32 -9.60 0.52
C TYR A 99 10.88 -9.37 0.94
N VAL A 100 10.46 -8.13 1.23
CA VAL A 100 9.05 -7.76 1.45
C VAL A 100 8.21 -8.40 0.33
N SER A 101 7.81 -9.64 0.53
CA SER A 101 6.79 -10.31 -0.20
C SER A 101 5.60 -9.64 0.44
N ILE A 102 4.97 -8.74 -0.30
CA ILE A 102 3.67 -8.14 0.00
C ILE A 102 2.62 -9.26 0.35
N GLU A 103 2.97 -10.56 0.34
CA GLU A 103 2.36 -11.63 1.15
C GLU A 103 2.28 -11.33 2.66
N GLU A 104 3.19 -10.55 3.28
CA GLU A 104 3.02 -10.10 4.67
C GLU A 104 1.92 -9.03 4.78
N VAL A 105 1.69 -8.24 3.74
CA VAL A 105 0.50 -7.37 3.66
C VAL A 105 -0.76 -8.24 3.56
N ASP A 106 -0.73 -9.33 2.79
CA ASP A 106 -1.81 -10.34 2.74
C ASP A 106 -1.98 -11.08 4.09
N ALA A 107 -0.89 -11.39 4.80
CA ALA A 107 -0.91 -12.12 6.06
C ALA A 107 -1.38 -11.28 7.25
N GLU A 108 -1.00 -10.01 7.36
CA GLU A 108 -1.51 -9.12 8.42
C GLU A 108 -2.99 -8.77 8.21
N LEU A 109 -3.41 -8.55 6.96
CA LEU A 109 -4.84 -8.44 6.63
C LEU A 109 -5.58 -9.73 7.03
N LYS A 110 -5.05 -10.92 6.69
CA LYS A 110 -5.64 -12.21 7.09
C LYS A 110 -5.64 -12.48 8.61
N ILE A 111 -4.59 -12.12 9.34
CA ILE A 111 -4.51 -12.29 10.81
C ILE A 111 -5.57 -11.42 11.50
N GLN A 112 -5.81 -10.21 11.00
CA GLN A 112 -6.87 -9.35 11.52
C GLN A 112 -8.26 -9.93 11.25
N TYR A 113 -8.45 -10.62 10.12
CA TYR A 113 -9.68 -11.35 9.77
C TYR A 113 -9.98 -12.59 10.60
N LEU A 114 -8.96 -13.30 11.09
CA LEU A 114 -9.12 -14.52 11.87
C LEU A 114 -9.34 -14.27 13.38
N SER A 115 -9.44 -13.00 13.80
CA SER A 115 -9.71 -12.60 15.18
C SER A 115 -11.20 -12.28 15.49
N LEU A 116 -12.11 -12.65 14.58
CA LEU A 116 -13.57 -12.61 14.74
C LEU A 116 -14.17 -14.03 14.71
#